data_AF-A0AA88XRK9-F1
#
_entry.id   AF-A0AA88XRK9-F1
#
_cell.length_a   1.000
_cell.length_b   1.000
_cell.length_c   1.000
_cell.angle_alpha   90.00
_cell.angle_beta   90.00
_cell.angle_gamma   90.00
#
_symmetry.space_group_name_H-M   'P 1'
#
loop_
_entity.id
_entity.type
_entity.pdbx_description
1 polymer ?
#
loop_
_entity_poly.entity_id
_entity_poly.type
_entity_poly.pdbx_seq_one_letter_code
_entity_poly.pdbx_strand_id
1 'polypeptide(L)'
;MAFFVAYVFVLCFLEGLGVNGIASAAIPSIEKQYKLSSTKSALISSGYDIGALCVVLFISFIGSRYHKPRLIAAGSLIMAIGSLLFIESSTESSSSRLCNGTTSSTEEVPSTCESGDSKYLLVFVLAQAFHGVGFSPMFTLGTVYIDENEAHNLASLYIGLTYAAAGLGVATGFFIGGQFIGKLFIDFDRKSVDFDSSDPRWVGAWWCGFIITAVGFLLVAIPISCFPKALPGESILFHIFLSVNERYLRNPVYITEVLAGVCGILNLSGSGTFSFKYLAEQYNLSPDIAGFYIGGLILFGSFGMFLGGLLVRIFNLSLVGMLRLSSLSMILSAILGLSYLAGCPEVPLVGMEIPYGGKSSAGESKKRTGIDSNSIPLTFAQYVLTDWANGEDTYIALDILYVSISPFRVEGDTKYH
;
A
#
# COMPACT_ATOMS: atom_id res chain seq x y z
N MET A 1 27.29 -0.52 -8.28
CA MET A 1 26.23 -0.94 -7.36
C MET A 1 25.27 0.19 -6.99
N ALA A 2 25.74 1.40 -6.60
CA ALA A 2 24.86 2.55 -6.33
C ALA A 2 23.79 2.82 -7.41
N PHE A 3 24.13 2.68 -8.70
CA PHE A 3 23.14 2.78 -9.79
C PHE A 3 22.05 1.70 -9.74
N PHE A 4 22.38 0.46 -9.38
CA PHE A 4 21.37 -0.60 -9.21
C PHE A 4 20.41 -0.24 -8.08
N VAL A 5 20.95 0.20 -6.94
CA VAL A 5 20.16 0.65 -5.79
C VAL A 5 19.26 1.82 -6.19
N ALA A 6 19.72 2.75 -7.02
CA ALA A 6 18.89 3.86 -7.48
C ALA A 6 17.68 3.40 -8.32
N TYR A 7 17.86 2.43 -9.24
CA TYR A 7 16.73 1.90 -10.01
C TYR A 7 15.79 1.03 -9.18
N VAL A 8 16.34 0.27 -8.25
CA VAL A 8 15.56 -0.50 -7.27
C VAL A 8 14.77 0.42 -6.35
N PHE A 9 15.36 1.54 -5.91
CA PHE A 9 14.67 2.59 -5.17
C PHE A 9 13.47 3.12 -5.96
N VAL A 10 13.66 3.42 -7.25
CA VAL A 10 12.57 3.86 -8.13
C VAL A 10 11.50 2.77 -8.26
N LEU A 11 11.87 1.51 -8.41
CA LEU A 11 10.92 0.39 -8.49
C LEU A 11 10.10 0.26 -7.21
N CYS A 12 10.73 0.28 -6.04
CA CYS A 12 10.05 0.25 -4.74
C CYS A 12 9.17 1.49 -4.52
N PHE A 13 9.64 2.68 -4.92
CA PHE A 13 8.81 3.88 -4.89
C PHE A 13 7.57 3.75 -5.78
N LEU A 14 7.70 3.21 -7.00
CA LEU A 14 6.56 3.00 -7.90
C LEU A 14 5.60 1.93 -7.37
N GLU A 15 6.11 0.87 -6.74
CA GLU A 15 5.31 -0.13 -6.04
C GLU A 15 4.48 0.51 -4.93
N GLY A 16 5.13 1.23 -4.01
CA GLY A 16 4.43 1.92 -2.94
C GLY A 16 3.41 2.93 -3.46
N LEU A 17 3.79 3.71 -4.49
CA LEU A 17 2.94 4.70 -5.14
C LEU A 17 1.65 4.08 -5.71
N GLY A 18 1.78 3.02 -6.52
CA GLY A 18 0.66 2.43 -7.24
C GLY A 18 -0.16 1.46 -6.41
N VAL A 19 0.51 0.50 -5.76
CA VAL A 19 -0.11 -0.67 -5.14
C VAL A 19 -0.68 -0.34 -3.77
N ASN A 20 0.08 0.37 -2.94
CA ASN A 20 -0.28 0.62 -1.54
C ASN A 20 -0.81 2.04 -1.30
N GLY A 21 -0.44 3.01 -2.14
CA GLY A 21 -0.93 4.40 -2.07
C GLY A 21 -2.18 4.62 -2.91
N ILE A 22 -2.04 4.64 -4.24
CA ILE A 22 -3.13 4.93 -5.18
C ILE A 22 -4.25 3.90 -5.09
N ALA A 23 -3.95 2.59 -5.09
CA ALA A 23 -4.99 1.57 -5.03
C ALA A 23 -5.80 1.64 -3.72
N SER A 24 -5.14 1.87 -2.58
CA SER A 24 -5.82 2.06 -1.29
C SER A 24 -6.67 3.32 -1.26
N ALA A 25 -6.15 4.45 -1.78
CA ALA A 25 -6.92 5.69 -1.90
C ALA A 25 -8.13 5.54 -2.85
N ALA A 26 -8.04 4.67 -3.85
CA ALA A 26 -9.09 4.42 -4.83
C ALA A 26 -10.28 3.62 -4.27
N ILE A 27 -10.10 2.87 -3.18
CA ILE A 27 -11.12 1.94 -2.64
C ILE A 27 -12.51 2.60 -2.49
N PRO A 28 -12.68 3.77 -1.84
CA PRO A 28 -14.00 4.37 -1.69
C PRO A 28 -14.67 4.71 -3.02
N SER A 29 -13.89 5.14 -4.02
CA SER A 29 -14.40 5.45 -5.35
C SER A 29 -14.81 4.19 -6.12
N ILE A 30 -14.01 3.11 -6.01
CA ILE A 30 -14.30 1.81 -6.63
C ILE A 30 -15.54 1.18 -5.98
N GLU A 31 -15.64 1.18 -4.65
CA GLU A 31 -16.83 0.70 -3.93
C GLU A 31 -18.09 1.42 -4.37
N LYS A 32 -18.04 2.75 -4.46
CA LYS A 32 -19.16 3.57 -4.93
C LYS A 32 -19.52 3.33 -6.39
N GLN A 33 -18.51 3.17 -7.25
CA GLN A 33 -18.71 2.97 -8.69
C GLN A 33 -19.32 1.60 -9.02
N TYR A 34 -18.81 0.54 -8.38
CA TYR A 34 -19.16 -0.85 -8.66
C TYR A 34 -20.09 -1.45 -7.60
N LYS A 35 -20.56 -0.64 -6.64
CA LYS A 35 -21.45 -1.05 -5.53
C LYS A 35 -20.89 -2.24 -4.74
N LEU A 36 -19.59 -2.24 -4.49
CA LEU A 36 -18.91 -3.29 -3.72
C LEU A 36 -19.01 -2.99 -2.22
N SER A 37 -19.18 -4.04 -1.41
CA SER A 37 -19.04 -3.93 0.04
C SER A 37 -17.57 -3.85 0.47
N SER A 38 -17.31 -3.32 1.66
CA SER A 38 -15.95 -3.24 2.25
C SER A 38 -15.24 -4.60 2.31
N THR A 39 -15.98 -5.70 2.50
CA THR A 39 -15.40 -7.06 2.49
C THR A 39 -14.92 -7.46 1.10
N LYS A 40 -15.65 -7.08 0.04
CA LYS A 40 -15.24 -7.35 -1.35
C LYS A 40 -14.05 -6.48 -1.75
N SER A 41 -14.02 -5.20 -1.37
CA SER A 41 -12.88 -4.33 -1.64
C SER A 41 -11.63 -4.73 -0.83
N ALA A 42 -11.79 -5.26 0.38
CA ALA A 42 -10.69 -5.87 1.13
C ALA A 42 -10.01 -7.00 0.34
N LEU A 43 -10.81 -7.84 -0.34
CA LEU A 43 -10.30 -8.92 -1.18
C LEU A 43 -9.47 -8.40 -2.36
N ILE A 44 -9.79 -7.22 -2.90
CA ILE A 44 -8.97 -6.56 -3.93
C ILE A 44 -7.58 -6.29 -3.36
N SER A 45 -7.48 -5.64 -2.19
CA SER A 45 -6.20 -5.34 -1.55
C SER A 45 -5.40 -6.63 -1.27
N SER A 46 -6.05 -7.65 -0.71
CA SER A 46 -5.42 -8.96 -0.43
C SER A 46 -4.96 -9.71 -1.68
N GLY A 47 -5.45 -9.34 -2.88
CA GLY A 47 -4.99 -9.94 -4.14
C GLY A 47 -3.47 -9.84 -4.32
N TYR A 48 -2.85 -8.76 -3.84
CA TYR A 48 -1.41 -8.56 -3.85
C TYR A 48 -0.68 -9.65 -3.06
N ASP A 49 -1.09 -9.88 -1.82
CA ASP A 49 -0.49 -10.89 -0.95
C ASP A 49 -0.70 -12.31 -1.50
N ILE A 50 -1.90 -12.60 -2.02
CA ILE A 50 -2.21 -13.88 -2.66
C ILE A 50 -1.26 -14.13 -3.84
N GLY A 51 -1.10 -13.13 -4.73
CA GLY A 51 -0.20 -13.22 -5.88
C GLY A 51 1.25 -13.43 -5.46
N ALA A 52 1.72 -12.67 -4.47
CA ALA A 52 3.09 -12.77 -3.97
C ALA A 52 3.39 -14.15 -3.36
N LEU A 53 2.49 -14.66 -2.50
CA LEU A 53 2.64 -15.95 -1.84
C LEU A 53 2.73 -17.12 -2.83
N CYS A 54 2.01 -17.05 -3.95
CA CYS A 54 2.05 -18.09 -4.98
C CYS A 54 3.43 -18.27 -5.62
N VAL A 55 4.26 -17.22 -5.67
CA VAL A 55 5.52 -17.24 -6.44
C VAL A 55 6.78 -17.01 -5.62
N VAL A 56 6.69 -16.47 -4.40
CA VAL A 56 7.84 -16.03 -3.59
C VAL A 56 8.85 -17.15 -3.30
N LEU A 57 8.38 -18.38 -3.00
CA LEU A 57 9.24 -19.53 -2.75
C LEU A 57 9.92 -20.02 -4.04
N PHE A 58 9.18 -20.05 -5.15
CA PHE A 58 9.70 -20.48 -6.44
C PHE A 58 10.72 -19.49 -7.00
N ILE A 59 10.48 -18.19 -6.85
CA ILE A 59 11.40 -17.15 -7.30
C ILE A 59 12.71 -17.18 -6.51
N SER A 60 12.64 -17.42 -5.20
CA SER A 60 13.84 -17.63 -4.37
C SER A 60 14.69 -18.80 -4.89
N PHE A 61 14.06 -19.91 -5.27
CA PHE A 61 14.75 -21.05 -5.87
C PHE A 61 15.36 -20.71 -7.25
N ILE A 62 14.59 -20.07 -8.13
CA ILE A 62 15.02 -19.69 -9.49
C ILE A 62 16.17 -18.67 -9.43
N GLY A 63 16.11 -17.70 -8.52
CA GLY A 63 17.11 -16.64 -8.37
C GLY A 63 18.50 -17.14 -8.02
N SER A 64 18.63 -18.35 -7.47
CA SER A 64 19.92 -18.99 -7.20
C SER A 64 20.64 -19.47 -8.48
N ARG A 65 19.93 -19.66 -9.59
CA ARG A 65 20.45 -20.23 -10.85
C ARG A 65 20.47 -19.21 -11.99
N TYR A 66 19.48 -18.32 -11.98
CA TYR A 66 19.24 -17.35 -13.05
C TYR A 66 19.81 -15.97 -12.73
N HIS A 67 19.59 -15.04 -13.66
CA HIS A 67 20.17 -13.70 -13.61
C HIS A 67 19.27 -12.78 -12.79
N LYS A 68 19.60 -12.57 -11.49
CA LYS A 68 18.75 -11.86 -10.51
C LYS A 68 18.20 -10.52 -11.03
N PRO A 69 19.02 -9.58 -11.58
CA PRO A 69 18.49 -8.34 -12.15
C PRO A 69 17.45 -8.54 -13.27
N ARG A 70 17.61 -9.54 -14.14
CA ARG A 70 16.65 -9.78 -15.23
C ARG A 70 15.32 -10.34 -14.73
N LEU A 71 15.34 -11.11 -13.64
CA LEU A 71 14.11 -11.56 -12.97
C LEU A 71 13.37 -10.40 -12.33
N ILE A 72 14.09 -9.45 -11.72
CA ILE A 72 13.52 -8.22 -11.16
C ILE A 72 12.89 -7.37 -12.28
N ALA A 73 13.60 -7.20 -13.41
CA ALA A 73 13.07 -6.49 -14.57
C ALA A 73 11.81 -7.16 -15.15
N ALA A 74 11.80 -8.48 -15.28
CA ALA A 74 10.62 -9.23 -15.71
C ALA A 74 9.45 -9.05 -14.74
N GLY A 75 9.71 -9.09 -13.43
CA GLY A 75 8.72 -8.79 -12.40
C GLY A 75 8.12 -7.39 -12.55
N SER A 76 8.95 -6.38 -12.81
CA SER A 76 8.49 -5.01 -13.07
C SER A 76 7.57 -4.92 -14.29
N LEU A 77 7.83 -5.67 -15.37
CA LEU A 77 6.90 -5.73 -16.51
C LEU A 77 5.55 -6.36 -16.13
N ILE A 78 5.55 -7.37 -15.25
CA ILE A 78 4.31 -7.98 -14.74
C ILE A 78 3.53 -6.96 -13.88
N MET A 79 4.21 -6.14 -13.09
CA MET A 79 3.56 -5.05 -12.35
C MET A 79 2.90 -4.04 -13.30
N ALA A 80 3.52 -3.72 -14.44
CA ALA A 80 2.91 -2.86 -15.44
C ALA A 80 1.58 -3.45 -15.97
N ILE A 81 1.50 -4.77 -16.17
CA ILE A 81 0.26 -5.46 -16.56
C ILE A 81 -0.83 -5.27 -15.48
N GLY A 82 -0.49 -5.40 -14.20
CA GLY A 82 -1.42 -5.13 -13.10
C GLY A 82 -2.00 -3.71 -13.16
N SER A 83 -1.16 -2.70 -13.39
CA SER A 83 -1.60 -1.31 -13.51
C SER A 83 -2.44 -1.06 -14.76
N LEU A 84 -2.14 -1.73 -15.88
CA LEU A 84 -2.95 -1.66 -17.10
C LEU A 84 -4.36 -2.25 -16.93
N LEU A 85 -4.50 -3.34 -16.16
CA LEU A 85 -5.81 -3.94 -15.86
C LEU A 85 -6.71 -3.00 -15.03
N PHE A 86 -6.13 -2.22 -14.10
CA PHE A 86 -6.87 -1.17 -13.39
C PHE A 86 -7.40 -0.09 -14.36
N ILE A 87 -6.58 0.31 -15.34
CA ILE A 87 -6.97 1.31 -16.34
C ILE A 87 -8.09 0.77 -17.23
N GLU A 88 -7.95 -0.45 -17.75
CA GLU A 88 -8.93 -1.09 -18.64
C GLU A 88 -10.31 -1.19 -17.98
N SER A 89 -10.36 -1.60 -16.71
CA SER A 89 -11.59 -1.70 -15.92
C SER A 89 -12.38 -0.37 -15.88
N SER A 90 -11.69 0.78 -15.83
CA SER A 90 -12.36 2.09 -15.85
C SER A 90 -13.14 2.36 -17.15
N THR A 91 -12.61 1.90 -18.29
CA THR A 91 -13.19 2.16 -19.63
C THR A 91 -14.43 1.30 -19.92
N GLU A 92 -14.46 0.06 -19.43
CA GLU A 92 -15.62 -0.82 -19.57
C GLU A 92 -16.83 -0.34 -18.75
N SER A 93 -16.58 0.29 -17.59
CA SER A 93 -17.65 0.86 -16.75
C SER A 93 -18.36 2.04 -17.41
N SER A 94 -17.63 2.94 -18.10
CA SER A 94 -18.25 4.06 -18.85
C SER A 94 -19.07 3.56 -20.05
N SER A 95 -18.64 2.46 -20.68
CA SER A 95 -19.32 1.82 -21.82
C SER A 95 -20.64 1.15 -21.42
N SER A 96 -20.67 0.48 -20.26
CA SER A 96 -21.87 -0.19 -19.74
C SER A 96 -22.91 0.78 -19.11
N ARG A 97 -22.52 2.04 -18.85
CA ARG A 97 -23.44 3.12 -18.42
C ARG A 97 -24.21 3.75 -19.58
N LEU A 98 -23.79 3.54 -20.83
CA LEU A 98 -24.56 3.92 -22.01
C LEU A 98 -25.65 2.87 -22.25
N CYS A 99 -26.67 2.87 -21.38
CA CYS A 99 -27.93 2.24 -21.73
C CYS A 99 -28.43 2.88 -23.02
N ASN A 100 -28.60 2.07 -24.06
CA ASN A 100 -28.95 2.48 -25.41
C ASN A 100 -30.38 3.05 -25.42
N GLY A 101 -30.52 4.31 -25.05
CA GLY A 101 -31.80 5.03 -25.04
C GLY A 101 -32.21 5.45 -26.44
N THR A 102 -32.55 4.49 -27.30
CA THR A 102 -33.26 4.78 -28.55
C THR A 102 -34.74 4.42 -28.40
N THR A 103 -35.54 5.47 -28.17
CA THR A 103 -36.96 5.65 -28.58
C THR A 103 -37.92 4.50 -28.26
N SER A 104 -38.94 4.63 -27.39
CA SER A 104 -40.09 5.55 -27.51
C SER A 104 -40.97 5.45 -26.25
N SER A 105 -41.66 6.54 -25.92
CA SER A 105 -42.86 6.69 -25.06
C SER A 105 -43.47 5.45 -24.38
N THR A 106 -43.69 5.60 -23.05
CA THR A 106 -44.64 4.87 -22.19
C THR A 106 -44.50 3.35 -22.18
N GLU A 107 -43.76 2.86 -21.19
CA GLU A 107 -43.96 1.64 -20.38
C GLU A 107 -42.60 1.08 -19.94
N GLU A 108 -42.51 0.81 -18.64
CA GLU A 108 -41.47 0.08 -17.89
C GLU A 108 -40.00 0.24 -18.33
N VAL A 109 -39.25 1.00 -17.54
CA VAL A 109 -37.78 0.96 -17.49
C VAL A 109 -37.35 -0.52 -17.38
N PRO A 110 -36.58 -1.08 -18.33
CA PRO A 110 -36.14 -2.46 -18.21
C PRO A 110 -35.26 -2.58 -16.96
N SER A 111 -35.75 -3.35 -16.00
CA SER A 111 -35.22 -3.52 -14.64
C SER A 111 -34.02 -4.48 -14.55
N THR A 112 -33.46 -4.89 -15.68
CA THR A 112 -32.34 -5.84 -15.73
C THR A 112 -31.01 -5.13 -16.03
N CYS A 113 -30.61 -4.24 -15.13
CA CYS A 113 -29.18 -4.01 -14.86
C CYS A 113 -28.75 -5.00 -13.77
N GLU A 114 -28.81 -6.31 -14.07
CA GLU A 114 -28.31 -7.34 -13.14
C GLU A 114 -26.79 -7.28 -13.03
N SER A 115 -26.35 -7.43 -11.79
CA SER A 115 -25.03 -7.18 -11.21
C SER A 115 -23.89 -7.95 -11.87
N GLY A 116 -23.08 -7.23 -12.65
CA GLY A 116 -21.73 -7.66 -13.07
C GLY A 116 -20.69 -7.66 -11.93
N ASP A 117 -21.11 -7.53 -10.67
CA ASP A 117 -20.29 -7.37 -9.46
C ASP A 117 -19.12 -8.35 -9.37
N SER A 118 -19.31 -9.61 -9.77
CA SER A 118 -18.29 -10.66 -9.64
C SER A 118 -17.18 -10.56 -10.68
N LYS A 119 -17.48 -10.06 -11.89
CA LYS A 119 -16.50 -9.94 -12.98
C LYS A 119 -15.50 -8.82 -12.68
N TYR A 120 -15.99 -7.64 -12.30
CA TYR A 120 -15.12 -6.50 -11.99
C TYR A 120 -14.27 -6.76 -10.74
N LEU A 121 -14.86 -7.38 -9.71
CA LEU A 121 -14.11 -7.81 -8.53
C LEU A 121 -12.95 -8.73 -8.90
N LEU A 122 -13.18 -9.73 -9.75
CA LEU A 122 -12.14 -10.66 -10.20
C LEU A 122 -11.02 -9.93 -10.95
N VAL A 123 -11.35 -9.00 -11.84
CA VAL A 123 -10.35 -8.21 -12.59
C VAL A 123 -9.46 -7.42 -11.63
N PHE A 124 -10.03 -6.74 -10.62
CA PHE A 124 -9.24 -5.99 -9.64
C PHE A 124 -8.37 -6.88 -8.76
N VAL A 125 -8.89 -8.04 -8.33
CA VAL A 125 -8.11 -9.03 -7.57
C VAL A 125 -6.95 -9.57 -8.42
N LEU A 126 -7.19 -9.89 -9.70
CA LEU A 126 -6.15 -10.33 -10.62
C LEU A 126 -5.11 -9.23 -10.88
N ALA A 127 -5.54 -7.98 -11.03
CA ALA A 127 -4.65 -6.84 -11.19
C ALA A 127 -3.69 -6.70 -9.99
N GLN A 128 -4.21 -6.78 -8.76
CA GLN A 128 -3.37 -6.78 -7.56
C GLN A 128 -2.50 -8.04 -7.45
N ALA A 129 -3.00 -9.21 -7.86
CA ALA A 129 -2.20 -10.43 -7.89
C ALA A 129 -1.01 -10.31 -8.86
N PHE A 130 -1.18 -9.67 -10.01
CA PHE A 130 -0.06 -9.36 -10.91
C PHE A 130 0.94 -8.39 -10.29
N HIS A 131 0.49 -7.36 -9.56
CA HIS A 131 1.42 -6.51 -8.78
C HIS A 131 2.22 -7.34 -7.76
N GLY A 132 1.58 -8.26 -7.03
CA GLY A 132 2.24 -9.13 -6.05
C GLY A 132 3.23 -10.11 -6.67
N VAL A 133 2.83 -10.77 -7.76
CA VAL A 133 3.71 -11.66 -8.54
C VAL A 133 4.92 -10.88 -9.08
N GLY A 134 4.68 -9.67 -9.59
CA GLY A 134 5.70 -8.83 -10.20
C GLY A 134 6.69 -8.24 -9.21
N PHE A 135 6.27 -7.90 -7.99
CA PHE A 135 7.17 -7.35 -6.98
C PHE A 135 7.98 -8.42 -6.23
N SER A 136 7.49 -9.66 -6.17
CA SER A 136 8.13 -10.77 -5.44
C SER A 136 9.63 -10.98 -5.75
N PRO A 137 10.11 -10.93 -7.01
CA PRO A 137 11.54 -11.01 -7.31
C PRO A 137 12.36 -9.84 -6.77
N MET A 138 11.78 -8.63 -6.71
CA MET A 138 12.47 -7.49 -6.13
C MET A 138 12.64 -7.69 -4.62
N PHE A 139 11.54 -8.00 -3.92
CA PHE A 139 11.54 -8.20 -2.48
C PHE A 139 12.55 -9.27 -2.02
N THR A 140 12.64 -10.39 -2.76
CA THR A 140 13.52 -11.51 -2.43
C THR A 140 14.92 -11.38 -3.04
N LEU A 141 15.03 -11.24 -4.36
CA LEU A 141 16.32 -11.30 -5.06
C LEU A 141 17.03 -9.96 -5.09
N GLY A 142 16.30 -8.84 -4.98
CA GLY A 142 16.88 -7.50 -4.97
C GLY A 142 17.67 -7.24 -3.70
N THR A 143 17.12 -7.60 -2.55
CA THR A 143 17.79 -7.50 -1.24
C THR A 143 19.01 -8.42 -1.16
N VAL A 144 18.87 -9.67 -1.61
CA VAL A 144 19.99 -10.62 -1.72
C VAL A 144 21.08 -10.12 -2.68
N TYR A 145 20.71 -9.56 -3.84
CA TYR A 145 21.68 -9.00 -4.77
C TYR A 145 22.41 -7.80 -4.15
N ILE A 146 21.74 -6.97 -3.35
CA ILE A 146 22.42 -5.89 -2.62
C ILE A 146 23.41 -6.45 -1.61
N ASP A 147 23.01 -7.46 -0.84
CA ASP A 147 23.82 -8.00 0.25
C ASP A 147 25.07 -8.76 -0.23
N GLU A 148 24.94 -9.56 -1.29
CA GLU A 148 26.07 -10.30 -1.88
C GLU A 148 27.10 -9.41 -2.58
N ASN A 149 26.72 -8.19 -2.95
CA ASN A 149 27.53 -7.32 -3.82
C ASN A 149 28.09 -6.09 -3.08
N GLU A 150 27.84 -5.97 -1.77
CA GLU A 150 28.28 -4.84 -0.94
C GLU A 150 28.79 -5.28 0.43
N ALA A 151 29.59 -4.41 1.07
CA ALA A 151 30.00 -4.63 2.45
C ALA A 151 28.78 -4.60 3.39
N HIS A 152 28.75 -5.49 4.39
CA HIS A 152 27.63 -5.68 5.34
C HIS A 152 27.08 -4.36 5.94
N ASN A 153 27.95 -3.40 6.26
CA ASN A 153 27.57 -2.10 6.82
C ASN A 153 26.90 -1.14 5.81
N LEU A 154 27.17 -1.30 4.52
CA LEU A 154 26.59 -0.50 3.44
C LEU A 154 25.37 -1.20 2.82
N ALA A 155 25.39 -2.54 2.77
CA ALA A 155 24.26 -3.36 2.35
C ALA A 155 23.02 -3.10 3.21
N SER A 156 23.16 -3.07 4.55
CA SER A 156 22.05 -2.77 5.47
C SER A 156 21.44 -1.38 5.24
N LEU A 157 22.27 -0.38 4.95
CA LEU A 157 21.81 0.97 4.61
C LEU A 157 21.06 0.98 3.26
N TYR A 158 21.58 0.32 2.23
CA TYR A 158 20.92 0.27 0.93
C TYR A 158 19.59 -0.48 0.96
N ILE A 159 19.51 -1.56 1.75
CA ILE A 159 18.25 -2.27 2.00
C ILE A 159 17.27 -1.35 2.73
N GLY A 160 17.70 -0.66 3.79
CA GLY A 160 16.87 0.31 4.51
C GLY A 160 16.38 1.46 3.62
N LEU A 161 17.24 1.99 2.75
CA LEU A 161 16.89 3.02 1.76
C LEU A 161 15.86 2.53 0.74
N THR A 162 15.97 1.26 0.32
CA THR A 162 15.05 0.64 -0.64
C THR A 162 13.65 0.47 -0.04
N TYR A 163 13.55 0.04 1.22
CA TYR A 163 12.26 -0.03 1.92
C TYR A 163 11.67 1.34 2.20
N ALA A 164 12.51 2.32 2.61
CA ALA A 164 12.06 3.70 2.80
C ALA A 164 11.50 4.31 1.49
N ALA A 165 12.03 3.89 0.32
CA ALA A 165 11.51 4.29 -0.98
C ALA A 165 10.05 3.84 -1.18
N ALA A 166 9.73 2.60 -0.77
CA ALA A 166 8.36 2.09 -0.85
C ALA A 166 7.42 2.93 0.02
N GLY A 167 7.78 3.19 1.27
CA GLY A 167 6.99 4.06 2.16
C GLY A 167 6.81 5.48 1.60
N LEU A 168 7.87 6.09 1.05
CA LEU A 168 7.80 7.40 0.38
C LEU A 168 6.87 7.35 -0.85
N GLY A 169 6.88 6.23 -1.57
CA GLY A 169 5.94 5.93 -2.65
C GLY A 169 4.50 5.93 -2.15
N VAL A 170 4.20 5.17 -1.09
CA VAL A 170 2.87 5.10 -0.48
C VAL A 170 2.37 6.49 -0.07
N ALA A 171 3.21 7.27 0.62
CA ALA A 171 2.88 8.64 1.01
C ALA A 171 2.53 9.52 -0.19
N THR A 172 3.36 9.45 -1.24
CA THR A 172 3.14 10.19 -2.49
C THR A 172 1.87 9.71 -3.19
N GLY A 173 1.54 8.42 -3.10
CA GLY A 173 0.37 7.81 -3.72
C GLY A 173 -0.93 8.25 -3.07
N PHE A 174 -0.98 8.35 -1.74
CA PHE A 174 -2.13 8.93 -1.05
C PHE A 174 -2.29 10.43 -1.36
N PHE A 175 -1.19 11.17 -1.43
CA PHE A 175 -1.25 12.59 -1.80
C PHE A 175 -1.78 12.78 -3.23
N ILE A 176 -1.13 12.16 -4.23
CA ILE A 176 -1.51 12.28 -5.64
C ILE A 176 -2.90 11.67 -5.88
N GLY A 177 -3.18 10.50 -5.32
CA GLY A 177 -4.47 9.82 -5.41
C GLY A 177 -5.60 10.67 -4.82
N GLY A 178 -5.39 11.27 -3.65
CA GLY A 178 -6.33 12.21 -3.04
C GLY A 178 -6.62 13.42 -3.93
N GLN A 179 -5.59 13.99 -4.59
CA GLN A 179 -5.79 15.09 -5.55
C GLN A 179 -6.60 14.66 -6.77
N PHE A 180 -6.29 13.52 -7.39
CA PHE A 180 -7.04 13.01 -8.54
C PHE A 180 -8.48 12.70 -8.16
N ILE A 181 -8.71 12.05 -7.02
CA ILE A 181 -10.05 11.67 -6.57
C ILE A 181 -10.85 12.89 -6.12
N GLY A 182 -10.23 13.87 -5.47
CA GLY A 182 -10.91 15.05 -4.95
C GLY A 182 -11.21 16.11 -6.01
N LYS A 183 -10.36 16.27 -7.03
CA LYS A 183 -10.49 17.38 -8.00
C LYS A 183 -10.95 16.97 -9.39
N LEU A 184 -10.81 15.70 -9.76
CA LEU A 184 -11.18 15.21 -11.08
C LEU A 184 -12.35 14.24 -10.96
N PHE A 185 -13.45 14.56 -11.63
CA PHE A 185 -14.55 13.64 -11.78
C PHE A 185 -14.15 12.50 -12.75
N ILE A 186 -14.68 11.30 -12.52
CA ILE A 186 -14.29 10.11 -13.28
C ILE A 186 -14.46 10.22 -14.80
N ASP A 187 -15.49 10.94 -15.25
CA ASP A 187 -15.79 11.17 -16.67
C ASP A 187 -15.29 12.56 -17.12
N PHE A 188 -14.12 12.62 -17.77
CA PHE A 188 -13.53 13.87 -18.26
C PHE A 188 -14.34 14.57 -19.36
N ASP A 189 -15.20 13.82 -20.07
CA ASP A 189 -15.94 14.30 -21.25
C ASP A 189 -17.32 14.90 -20.92
N ARG A 190 -17.77 14.80 -19.66
CA ARG A 190 -19.01 15.48 -19.24
C ARG A 190 -18.74 16.97 -19.05
N LYS A 191 -19.50 17.82 -19.75
CA LYS A 191 -19.56 19.26 -19.47
C LYS A 191 -19.74 19.47 -17.96
N SER A 192 -18.90 20.35 -17.41
CA SER A 192 -18.81 20.79 -16.01
C SER A 192 -19.99 20.34 -15.15
N VAL A 193 -19.70 19.44 -14.22
CA VAL A 193 -20.68 18.92 -13.28
C VAL A 193 -20.87 19.95 -12.16
N ASP A 194 -22.11 20.36 -11.86
CA ASP A 194 -22.42 21.42 -10.88
C ASP A 194 -22.31 20.98 -9.39
N PHE A 195 -21.59 19.89 -9.11
CA PHE A 195 -21.38 19.37 -7.76
C PHE A 195 -19.91 19.00 -7.52
N ASP A 196 -19.45 19.13 -6.28
CA ASP A 196 -18.06 18.93 -5.88
C ASP A 196 -17.83 17.60 -5.15
N SER A 197 -16.60 17.36 -4.70
CA SER A 197 -16.18 16.15 -3.99
C SER A 197 -16.91 15.89 -2.67
N SER A 198 -17.63 16.87 -2.15
CA SER A 198 -18.45 16.75 -0.94
C SER A 198 -19.83 16.16 -1.26
N ASP A 199 -20.24 16.12 -2.53
CA ASP A 199 -21.54 15.58 -2.94
C ASP A 199 -21.51 14.03 -2.95
N PRO A 200 -22.53 13.37 -2.37
CA PRO A 200 -22.67 11.91 -2.41
C PRO A 200 -22.73 11.29 -3.80
N ARG A 201 -22.83 12.06 -4.89
CA ARG A 201 -22.79 11.58 -6.28
C ARG A 201 -21.39 11.61 -6.89
N TRP A 202 -20.42 12.27 -6.26
CA TRP A 202 -19.06 12.42 -6.78
C TRP A 202 -18.30 11.09 -6.81
N VAL A 203 -17.77 10.69 -7.97
CA VAL A 203 -16.84 9.57 -8.10
C VAL A 203 -15.56 10.12 -8.71
N GLY A 204 -14.47 10.05 -7.97
CA GLY A 204 -13.19 10.62 -8.38
C GLY A 204 -12.47 9.77 -9.42
N ALA A 205 -11.60 10.39 -10.21
CA ALA A 205 -10.80 9.73 -11.25
C ALA A 205 -9.65 8.89 -10.66
N TRP A 206 -10.00 7.74 -10.08
CA TRP A 206 -9.05 6.84 -9.40
C TRP A 206 -8.04 6.17 -10.35
N TRP A 207 -8.35 6.04 -11.64
CA TRP A 207 -7.52 5.31 -12.61
C TRP A 207 -6.29 6.10 -13.09
N CYS A 208 -6.29 7.43 -12.96
CA CYS A 208 -5.22 8.29 -13.50
C CYS A 208 -3.84 7.96 -12.90
N GLY A 209 -3.81 7.61 -11.61
CA GLY A 209 -2.58 7.22 -10.94
C GLY A 209 -1.94 5.95 -11.51
N PHE A 210 -2.76 5.01 -12.01
CA PHE A 210 -2.26 3.76 -12.58
C PHE A 210 -1.60 3.94 -13.95
N ILE A 211 -1.87 5.03 -14.67
CA ILE A 211 -1.15 5.37 -15.91
C ILE A 211 0.31 5.71 -15.57
N ILE A 212 0.50 6.51 -14.52
CA ILE A 212 1.83 6.92 -14.06
C ILE A 212 2.63 5.68 -13.65
N THR A 213 2.03 4.77 -12.89
CA THR A 213 2.71 3.56 -12.41
C THR A 213 2.97 2.56 -13.53
N ALA A 214 2.03 2.36 -14.46
CA ALA A 214 2.23 1.49 -15.63
C ALA A 214 3.43 1.94 -16.48
N VAL A 215 3.50 3.24 -16.81
CA VAL A 215 4.62 3.81 -17.56
C VAL A 215 5.92 3.71 -16.75
N GLY A 216 5.88 4.03 -15.46
CA GLY A 216 7.05 3.93 -14.57
C GLY A 216 7.64 2.52 -14.52
N PHE A 217 6.80 1.51 -14.35
CA PHE A 217 7.22 0.10 -14.32
C PHE A 217 7.83 -0.35 -15.65
N LEU A 218 7.27 0.06 -16.80
CA LEU A 218 7.85 -0.22 -18.11
C LEU A 218 9.23 0.43 -18.28
N LEU A 219 9.39 1.67 -17.82
CA LEU A 219 10.65 2.41 -17.96
C LEU A 219 11.76 1.87 -17.06
N VAL A 220 11.45 1.49 -15.82
CA VAL A 220 12.46 1.02 -14.86
C VAL A 220 12.96 -0.40 -15.17
N ALA A 221 12.15 -1.22 -15.85
CA ALA A 221 12.53 -2.57 -16.25
C ALA A 221 13.78 -2.60 -17.14
N ILE A 222 13.93 -1.64 -18.07
CA ILE A 222 15.03 -1.63 -19.04
C ILE A 222 16.39 -1.44 -18.33
N PRO A 223 16.63 -0.37 -17.54
CA PRO A 223 17.91 -0.20 -16.85
C PRO A 223 18.26 -1.34 -15.91
N ILE A 224 17.27 -1.89 -15.17
CA ILE A 224 17.49 -3.01 -14.26
C ILE A 224 17.98 -4.25 -15.03
N SER A 225 17.43 -4.51 -16.23
CA SER A 225 17.80 -5.67 -17.05
C SER A 225 19.25 -5.65 -17.55
N CYS A 226 19.87 -4.47 -17.61
CA CYS A 226 21.23 -4.26 -18.11
C CYS A 226 22.32 -4.54 -17.07
N PHE A 227 21.98 -4.72 -15.78
CA PHE A 227 22.98 -5.03 -14.75
C PHE A 227 23.54 -6.45 -14.90
N PRO A 228 24.78 -6.72 -14.44
CA PRO A 228 25.45 -8.01 -14.58
C PRO A 228 24.97 -9.08 -13.58
N LYS A 229 25.22 -10.36 -13.89
CA LYS A 229 24.66 -11.54 -13.16
C LYS A 229 25.12 -11.60 -11.72
N ALA A 230 26.38 -11.28 -11.49
CA ALA A 230 27.04 -11.19 -10.21
C ALA A 230 28.24 -10.25 -10.38
N LEU A 231 28.62 -9.51 -9.34
CA LEU A 231 29.97 -8.95 -9.27
C LEU A 231 30.96 -10.11 -8.99
N PRO A 232 32.20 -10.04 -9.50
CA PRO A 232 33.14 -11.15 -9.40
C PRO A 232 33.49 -11.46 -7.93
N GLY A 233 33.12 -12.64 -7.42
CA GLY A 233 33.59 -13.05 -6.10
C GLY A 233 32.88 -14.16 -5.31
N GLU A 234 31.71 -14.70 -5.68
CA GLU A 234 31.00 -15.59 -4.75
C GLU A 234 30.31 -16.82 -5.35
N SER A 235 30.43 -17.93 -4.61
CA SER A 235 29.99 -19.28 -4.97
C SER A 235 28.62 -19.62 -4.38
N ILE A 236 27.79 -20.21 -5.24
CA ILE A 236 26.39 -20.60 -5.05
C ILE A 236 26.12 -21.48 -3.81
N LEU A 237 25.29 -20.97 -2.90
CA LEU A 237 24.82 -21.61 -1.66
C LEU A 237 23.55 -22.48 -1.88
N PHE A 238 23.55 -23.35 -2.90
CA PHE A 238 22.35 -24.11 -3.30
C PHE A 238 21.97 -25.26 -2.34
N HIS A 239 22.89 -25.73 -1.50
CA HIS A 239 22.67 -26.86 -0.60
C HIS A 239 22.04 -26.52 0.75
N ILE A 240 21.87 -25.23 1.07
CA ILE A 240 21.44 -24.75 2.40
C ILE A 240 19.92 -24.59 2.52
N PHE A 241 19.19 -24.34 1.42
CA PHE A 241 17.78 -23.94 1.50
C PHE A 241 16.81 -25.06 1.96
N LEU A 242 17.08 -26.33 1.60
CA LEU A 242 16.23 -27.46 2.01
C LEU A 242 16.72 -28.16 3.28
N SER A 243 18.03 -28.11 3.56
CA SER A 243 18.65 -28.80 4.69
C SER A 243 18.60 -28.00 6.00
N VAL A 244 18.46 -26.67 5.94
CA VAL A 244 18.51 -25.80 7.13
C VAL A 244 17.11 -25.43 7.68
N ASN A 245 16.03 -25.81 7.00
CA ASN A 245 14.66 -25.53 7.45
C ASN A 245 14.35 -26.05 8.86
N GLU A 246 14.79 -27.25 9.22
CA GLU A 246 14.46 -27.80 10.55
C GLU A 246 15.17 -27.04 11.69
N ARG A 247 16.41 -26.59 11.46
CA ARG A 247 17.20 -25.90 12.50
C ARG A 247 16.69 -24.49 12.76
N TYR A 248 16.25 -23.76 11.72
CA TYR A 248 15.63 -22.45 11.89
C TYR A 248 14.25 -22.55 12.52
N LEU A 249 13.43 -23.51 12.10
CA LEU A 249 12.09 -23.69 12.65
C LEU A 249 12.08 -24.16 14.11
N ARG A 250 13.17 -24.80 14.58
CA ARG A 250 13.38 -25.15 15.99
C ARG A 250 13.98 -24.02 16.83
N ASN A 251 14.47 -22.94 16.22
CA ASN A 251 15.05 -21.82 16.96
C ASN A 251 13.94 -20.90 17.50
N PRO A 252 13.72 -20.85 18.82
CA PRO A 252 12.61 -20.08 19.39
C PRO A 252 12.75 -18.57 19.12
N VAL A 253 13.98 -18.04 19.09
CA VAL A 253 14.21 -16.60 18.82
C VAL A 253 13.77 -16.24 17.40
N TYR A 254 14.10 -17.10 16.43
CA TYR A 254 13.70 -16.90 15.04
C TYR A 254 12.18 -16.97 14.87
N ILE A 255 11.54 -17.97 15.47
CA ILE A 255 10.08 -18.13 15.40
C ILE A 255 9.36 -16.95 16.04
N THR A 256 9.81 -16.48 17.22
CA THR A 256 9.19 -15.31 17.88
C THR A 256 9.32 -14.06 17.02
N GLU A 257 10.47 -13.85 16.36
CA GLU A 257 10.68 -12.71 15.47
C GLU A 257 9.78 -12.76 14.23
N VAL A 258 9.64 -13.94 13.61
CA VAL A 258 8.74 -14.13 12.47
C VAL A 258 7.29 -13.87 12.87
N LEU A 259 6.85 -14.38 14.03
CA LEU A 259 5.50 -14.15 14.55
C LEU A 259 5.25 -12.67 14.84
N ALA A 260 6.21 -11.97 15.46
CA ALA A 260 6.12 -10.53 15.69
C ALA A 260 6.01 -9.75 14.37
N GLY A 261 6.80 -10.13 13.37
CA GLY A 261 6.74 -9.60 12.01
C GLY A 261 5.39 -9.75 11.34
N VAL A 262 4.81 -10.94 11.42
CA VAL A 262 3.47 -11.23 10.86
C VAL A 262 2.41 -10.38 11.54
N CYS A 263 2.42 -10.29 12.88
CA CYS A 263 1.51 -9.41 13.61
C CYS A 263 1.64 -7.95 13.16
N GLY A 264 2.86 -7.49 12.91
CA GLY A 264 3.12 -6.16 12.41
C GLY A 264 2.55 -5.86 11.04
N ILE A 265 2.80 -6.76 10.09
CA ILE A 265 2.29 -6.62 8.73
C ILE A 265 0.75 -6.72 8.72
N LEU A 266 0.16 -7.55 9.57
CA LEU A 266 -1.31 -7.63 9.72
C LEU A 266 -1.92 -6.31 10.20
N ASN A 267 -1.30 -5.67 11.21
CA ASN A 267 -1.73 -4.36 11.68
C ASN A 267 -1.61 -3.31 10.55
N LEU A 268 -0.46 -3.24 9.88
CA LEU A 268 -0.24 -2.30 8.77
C LEU A 268 -1.21 -2.52 7.60
N SER A 269 -1.46 -3.76 7.20
CA SER A 269 -2.36 -4.08 6.09
C SER A 269 -3.81 -3.73 6.42
N GLY A 270 -4.27 -4.03 7.64
CA GLY A 270 -5.61 -3.70 8.11
C GLY A 270 -5.84 -2.19 8.25
N SER A 271 -4.98 -1.51 9.00
CA SER A 271 -5.09 -0.06 9.23
C SER A 271 -4.80 0.73 7.95
N GLY A 272 -3.72 0.42 7.25
CA GLY A 272 -3.25 1.16 6.08
C GLY A 272 -4.22 1.16 4.90
N THR A 273 -4.84 0.01 4.60
CA THR A 273 -5.80 -0.13 3.49
C THR A 273 -7.04 0.76 3.68
N PHE A 274 -7.53 0.88 4.91
CA PHE A 274 -8.79 1.58 5.20
C PHE A 274 -8.62 2.95 5.86
N SER A 275 -7.39 3.36 6.22
CA SER A 275 -7.12 4.65 6.88
C SER A 275 -7.64 5.85 6.10
N PHE A 276 -7.44 5.85 4.77
CA PHE A 276 -7.93 6.93 3.91
C PHE A 276 -9.45 6.99 3.88
N LYS A 277 -10.11 5.83 3.73
CA LYS A 277 -11.57 5.71 3.78
C LYS A 277 -12.11 6.22 5.11
N TYR A 278 -11.51 5.78 6.21
CA TYR A 278 -11.89 6.19 7.56
C TYR A 278 -11.80 7.71 7.73
N LEU A 279 -10.70 8.35 7.33
CA LEU A 279 -10.59 9.82 7.43
C LEU A 279 -11.61 10.56 6.55
N ALA A 280 -11.83 10.09 5.33
CA ALA A 280 -12.77 10.70 4.41
C ALA A 280 -14.22 10.59 4.92
N GLU A 281 -14.61 9.43 5.45
CA GLU A 281 -15.99 9.16 5.87
C GLU A 281 -16.29 9.63 7.30
N GLN A 282 -15.43 9.31 8.28
CA GLN A 282 -15.68 9.60 9.69
C GLN A 282 -15.60 11.10 9.99
N TYR A 283 -14.61 11.79 9.41
CA TYR A 283 -14.40 13.22 9.61
C TYR A 283 -15.01 14.07 8.47
N ASN A 284 -15.67 13.43 7.50
CA ASN A 284 -16.28 14.08 6.35
C ASN A 284 -15.30 15.04 5.64
N LEU A 285 -14.04 14.60 5.51
CA LEU A 285 -12.97 15.35 4.86
C LEU A 285 -13.04 15.14 3.35
N SER A 286 -12.67 16.17 2.59
CA SER A 286 -12.50 16.01 1.15
C SER A 286 -11.33 15.05 0.86
N PRO A 287 -11.39 14.24 -0.22
CA PRO A 287 -10.38 13.24 -0.54
C PRO A 287 -8.95 13.79 -0.64
N ASP A 288 -8.81 15.03 -1.09
CA ASP A 288 -7.52 15.71 -1.24
C ASP A 288 -6.88 16.09 0.11
N ILE A 289 -7.70 16.47 1.10
CA ILE A 289 -7.25 16.76 2.46
C ILE A 289 -6.93 15.45 3.20
N ALA A 290 -7.78 14.43 3.09
CA ALA A 290 -7.52 13.12 3.66
C ALA A 290 -6.20 12.51 3.13
N GLY A 291 -5.96 12.64 1.82
CA GLY A 291 -4.73 12.17 1.19
C GLY A 291 -3.48 12.90 1.67
N PHE A 292 -3.57 14.21 1.92
CA PHE A 292 -2.48 14.99 2.50
C PHE A 292 -2.12 14.53 3.91
N TYR A 293 -3.11 14.30 4.78
CA TYR A 293 -2.84 13.84 6.15
C TYR A 293 -2.25 12.43 6.20
N ILE A 294 -2.86 11.45 5.51
CA ILE A 294 -2.31 10.09 5.45
C ILE A 294 -0.91 10.10 4.85
N GLY A 295 -0.70 10.83 3.75
CA GLY A 295 0.61 10.98 3.14
C GLY A 295 1.65 11.52 4.12
N GLY A 296 1.32 12.59 4.83
CA GLY A 296 2.17 13.19 5.86
C GLY A 296 2.55 12.22 6.97
N LEU A 297 1.59 11.43 7.45
CA LEU A 297 1.86 10.40 8.44
C LEU A 297 2.85 9.37 7.89
N ILE A 298 2.61 8.82 6.69
CA ILE A 298 3.45 7.76 6.06
C ILE A 298 4.90 8.17 5.85
N LEU A 299 5.17 9.46 5.68
CA LEU A 299 6.53 9.98 5.62
C LEU A 299 7.31 9.75 6.93
N PHE A 300 6.68 9.87 8.10
CA PHE A 300 7.34 9.62 9.38
C PHE A 300 7.74 8.15 9.53
N GLY A 301 6.89 7.22 9.07
CA GLY A 301 7.21 5.79 9.03
C GLY A 301 8.36 5.46 8.09
N SER A 302 8.38 6.12 6.93
CA SER A 302 9.43 5.96 5.92
C SER A 302 10.78 6.47 6.42
N PHE A 303 10.79 7.61 7.14
CA PHE A 303 11.98 8.12 7.81
C PHE A 303 12.52 7.12 8.83
N GLY A 304 11.61 6.46 9.53
CA GLY A 304 11.88 5.31 10.35
C GLY A 304 12.71 4.22 9.68
N MET A 305 12.23 3.65 8.58
CA MET A 305 12.92 2.56 7.86
C MET A 305 14.37 2.93 7.53
N PHE A 306 14.54 4.17 7.09
CA PHE A 306 15.86 4.73 6.81
C PHE A 306 16.71 4.84 8.08
N LEU A 307 16.14 5.36 9.18
CA LEU A 307 16.80 5.49 10.47
C LEU A 307 17.23 4.13 11.03
N GLY A 308 16.39 3.09 10.91
CA GLY A 308 16.74 1.72 11.31
C GLY A 308 18.00 1.20 10.61
N GLY A 309 18.07 1.36 9.27
CA GLY A 309 19.27 1.01 8.50
C GLY A 309 20.48 1.86 8.87
N LEU A 310 20.27 3.15 9.13
CA LEU A 310 21.32 4.08 9.54
C LEU A 310 21.90 3.74 10.93
N LEU A 311 21.06 3.39 11.90
CA LEU A 311 21.47 2.98 13.24
C LEU A 311 22.35 1.73 13.21
N VAL A 312 21.98 0.72 12.41
CA VAL A 312 22.79 -0.49 12.22
C VAL A 312 24.18 -0.13 11.68
N ARG A 313 24.25 0.81 10.73
CA ARG A 313 25.52 1.28 10.15
C ARG A 313 26.36 2.10 11.15
N ILE A 314 25.76 3.05 11.86
CA ILE A 314 26.48 3.94 12.80
C ILE A 314 27.06 3.14 13.96
N PHE A 315 26.26 2.25 14.55
CA PHE A 315 26.64 1.49 15.74
C PHE A 315 27.32 0.15 15.42
N ASN A 316 27.43 -0.23 14.14
CA ASN A 316 27.93 -1.55 13.71
C ASN A 316 27.32 -2.68 14.55
N LEU A 317 25.98 -2.70 14.64
CA LEU A 317 25.26 -3.59 15.53
C LEU A 317 25.52 -5.06 15.18
N SER A 318 25.83 -5.88 16.19
CA SER A 318 25.85 -7.33 16.05
C SER A 318 24.43 -7.89 15.89
N LEU A 319 24.31 -9.15 15.46
CA LEU A 319 23.01 -9.84 15.31
C LEU A 319 22.13 -9.71 16.56
N VAL A 320 22.71 -9.84 17.75
CA VAL A 320 22.00 -9.68 19.03
C VAL A 320 21.54 -8.24 19.24
N GLY A 321 22.35 -7.25 18.82
CA GLY A 321 21.97 -5.84 18.86
C GLY A 321 20.81 -5.52 17.93
N MET A 322 20.82 -6.06 16.71
CA MET A 322 19.72 -5.90 15.73
C MET A 322 18.43 -6.54 16.25
N LEU A 323 18.49 -7.75 16.78
CA LEU A 323 17.33 -8.44 17.36
C LEU A 323 16.74 -7.68 18.55
N ARG A 324 17.58 -7.17 19.46
CA ARG A 324 17.09 -6.35 20.59
C ARG A 324 16.39 -5.09 20.12
N LEU A 325 16.96 -4.41 19.11
CA LEU A 325 16.38 -3.20 18.56
C LEU A 325 15.01 -3.48 17.92
N SER A 326 14.89 -4.56 17.15
CA SER A 326 13.61 -5.02 16.57
C SER A 326 12.60 -5.43 17.64
N SER A 327 13.01 -6.23 18.64
CA SER A 327 12.07 -6.65 19.69
C SER A 327 11.56 -5.46 20.52
N LEU A 328 12.40 -4.46 20.80
CA LEU A 328 11.98 -3.24 21.51
C LEU A 328 10.97 -2.42 20.69
N SER A 329 11.15 -2.32 19.37
CA SER A 329 10.22 -1.60 18.50
C SER A 329 8.87 -2.29 18.43
N MET A 330 8.84 -3.63 18.35
CA MET A 330 7.61 -4.41 18.33
C MET A 330 6.82 -4.28 19.63
N ILE A 331 7.49 -4.30 20.79
CA ILE A 331 6.84 -4.11 22.09
C ILE A 331 6.23 -2.70 22.18
N LEU A 332 6.98 -1.67 21.76
CA LEU A 332 6.48 -0.30 21.76
C LEU A 332 5.25 -0.18 20.85
N SER A 333 5.27 -0.77 19.66
CA SER A 333 4.11 -0.78 18.77
C SER A 333 2.92 -1.52 19.34
N ALA A 334 3.12 -2.65 20.00
CA ALA A 334 2.02 -3.41 20.60
C ALA A 334 1.33 -2.60 21.71
N ILE A 335 2.10 -1.86 22.51
CA ILE A 335 1.58 -0.96 23.54
C ILE A 335 0.77 0.17 22.88
N LEU A 336 1.31 0.77 21.81
CA LEU A 336 0.62 1.82 21.08
C LEU A 336 -0.63 1.28 20.36
N GLY A 337 -0.63 0.04 19.87
CA GLY A 337 -1.79 -0.59 19.22
C GLY A 337 -2.98 -0.83 20.15
N LEU A 338 -2.80 -0.83 21.48
CA LEU A 338 -3.92 -0.89 22.44
C LEU A 338 -4.85 0.31 22.33
N SER A 339 -4.36 1.39 21.73
CA SER A 339 -5.12 2.60 21.46
C SER A 339 -6.35 2.32 20.57
N TYR A 340 -6.29 1.35 19.63
CA TYR A 340 -7.45 0.95 18.79
C TYR A 340 -8.67 0.42 19.55
N LEU A 341 -8.54 0.13 20.85
CA LEU A 341 -9.67 -0.26 21.68
C LEU A 341 -10.60 0.94 22.00
N ALA A 342 -10.15 2.17 21.77
CA ALA A 342 -11.00 3.36 21.84
C ALA A 342 -11.83 3.47 20.55
N GLY A 343 -13.12 3.14 20.62
CA GLY A 343 -14.04 3.17 19.49
C GLY A 343 -14.95 4.40 19.47
N CYS A 344 -15.36 4.81 18.27
CA CYS A 344 -16.44 5.76 18.03
C CYS A 344 -17.68 5.04 17.46
N PRO A 345 -18.90 5.57 17.65
CA PRO A 345 -20.10 5.01 17.04
C PRO A 345 -20.04 5.09 15.50
N GLU A 346 -20.53 4.04 14.85
CA GLU A 346 -20.54 3.86 13.40
C GLU A 346 -21.40 4.93 12.69
N VAL A 347 -20.91 5.44 11.56
CA VAL A 347 -21.62 6.42 10.74
C VAL A 347 -22.35 5.67 9.62
N PRO A 348 -23.71 5.64 9.62
CA PRO A 348 -24.43 4.92 8.60
C PRO A 348 -24.35 5.62 7.24
N LEU A 349 -23.93 4.89 6.20
CA LEU A 349 -23.79 5.39 4.83
C LEU A 349 -25.11 5.30 4.06
N VAL A 350 -25.64 6.47 3.68
CA VAL A 350 -26.85 6.59 2.85
C VAL A 350 -26.58 6.04 1.45
N GLY A 351 -27.40 5.10 1.00
CA GLY A 351 -27.29 4.45 -0.31
C GLY A 351 -26.64 3.07 -0.32
N MET A 352 -25.94 2.67 0.76
CA MET A 352 -25.48 1.29 0.98
C MET A 352 -26.30 0.56 2.04
N GLU A 353 -26.61 1.24 3.16
CA GLU A 353 -27.37 0.64 4.27
C GLU A 353 -28.74 1.29 4.46
N ILE A 354 -28.88 2.57 4.11
CA ILE A 354 -30.14 3.31 4.23
C ILE A 354 -30.64 3.69 2.82
N PRO A 355 -31.89 3.34 2.43
CA PRO A 355 -32.44 3.70 1.12
C PRO A 355 -32.69 5.20 0.99
N TYR A 356 -32.43 5.75 -0.20
CA TYR A 356 -32.77 7.14 -0.54
C TYR A 356 -34.30 7.30 -0.57
N GLY A 357 -34.87 7.97 0.44
CA GLY A 357 -36.28 8.38 0.45
C GLY A 357 -37.17 7.84 1.58
N GLY A 358 -36.63 7.11 2.56
CA GLY A 358 -37.39 6.70 3.74
C GLY A 358 -37.59 7.86 4.72
N LYS A 359 -38.85 8.18 5.09
CA LYS A 359 -39.17 9.05 6.23
C LYS A 359 -38.69 8.39 7.52
N SER A 360 -37.47 8.68 7.93
CA SER A 360 -36.99 8.35 9.27
C SER A 360 -37.20 9.56 10.18
N SER A 361 -37.97 9.35 11.23
CA SER A 361 -38.25 10.31 12.30
C SER A 361 -36.99 11.02 12.76
N ALA A 362 -37.14 12.33 13.00
CA ALA A 362 -36.12 13.20 13.57
C ALA A 362 -35.51 12.60 14.85
N GLY A 363 -34.33 12.00 14.72
CA GLY A 363 -33.32 11.95 15.76
C GLY A 363 -32.35 13.10 15.51
N GLU A 364 -32.09 13.90 16.54
CA GLU A 364 -31.23 15.09 16.51
C GLU A 364 -30.01 14.94 15.59
N SER A 365 -30.02 15.71 14.51
CA SER A 365 -28.81 15.97 13.73
C SER A 365 -27.86 16.77 14.62
N LYS A 366 -26.96 16.06 15.31
CA LYS A 366 -25.81 16.68 15.97
C LYS A 366 -25.08 17.48 14.89
N LYS A 367 -25.08 18.80 15.05
CA LYS A 367 -24.44 19.77 14.15
C LYS A 367 -23.05 19.26 13.78
N ARG A 368 -22.87 18.81 12.53
CA ARG A 368 -21.58 18.42 11.97
C ARG A 368 -20.69 19.66 11.99
N THR A 369 -19.63 19.65 12.80
CA THR A 369 -18.58 20.65 12.73
C THR A 369 -17.81 20.42 11.43
N GLY A 370 -18.28 21.03 10.34
CA GLY A 370 -17.46 21.21 9.15
C GLY A 370 -16.27 22.09 9.52
N ILE A 371 -15.06 21.63 9.24
CA ILE A 371 -13.86 22.44 9.41
C ILE A 371 -13.77 23.36 8.18
N ASP A 372 -13.97 24.67 8.38
CA ASP A 372 -13.86 25.67 7.32
C ASP A 372 -12.43 25.73 6.77
N SER A 373 -12.29 25.54 5.46
CA SER A 373 -11.05 25.40 4.71
C SER A 373 -10.13 26.64 4.70
N ASN A 374 -10.58 27.78 5.21
CA ASN A 374 -9.88 29.07 5.11
C ASN A 374 -9.11 29.50 6.37
N SER A 375 -9.09 28.71 7.45
CA SER A 375 -8.45 29.08 8.72
C SER A 375 -7.38 28.10 9.22
N ILE A 376 -6.96 27.12 8.40
CA ILE A 376 -6.32 25.88 8.86
C ILE A 376 -4.77 25.85 8.96
N PRO A 377 -3.92 26.78 8.43
CA PRO A 377 -2.49 26.47 8.38
C PRO A 377 -1.76 26.57 9.74
N LEU A 378 -2.33 27.20 10.78
CA LEU A 378 -1.70 27.33 12.10
C LEU A 378 -2.50 26.73 13.27
N THR A 379 -3.83 26.67 13.18
CA THR A 379 -4.68 26.18 14.26
C THR A 379 -4.74 24.66 14.32
N PHE A 380 -4.58 23.92 13.21
CA PHE A 380 -4.59 22.45 13.26
C PHE A 380 -3.29 21.85 13.77
N ALA A 381 -2.12 22.46 13.55
CA ALA A 381 -0.89 22.03 14.22
C ALA A 381 -0.98 22.26 15.74
N GLN A 382 -1.60 23.37 16.17
CA GLN A 382 -1.89 23.62 17.58
C GLN A 382 -2.99 22.70 18.13
N TYR A 383 -4.00 22.36 17.32
CA TYR A 383 -5.10 21.45 17.69
C TYR A 383 -4.60 20.01 17.79
N VAL A 384 -3.83 19.52 16.81
CA VAL A 384 -3.11 18.24 16.87
C VAL A 384 -2.15 18.20 18.05
N LEU A 385 -1.47 19.31 18.40
CA LEU A 385 -0.61 19.36 19.60
C LEU A 385 -1.39 19.47 20.92
N THR A 386 -2.62 19.99 20.92
CA THR A 386 -3.49 20.03 22.11
C THR A 386 -4.29 18.75 22.30
N ASP A 387 -4.68 18.06 21.22
CA ASP A 387 -5.22 16.69 21.26
C ASP A 387 -4.13 15.63 21.44
N TRP A 388 -2.88 15.91 21.04
CA TRP A 388 -1.67 15.17 21.47
C TRP A 388 -1.49 15.22 23.00
N ALA A 389 -1.96 16.28 23.66
CA ALA A 389 -1.96 16.42 25.13
C ALA A 389 -3.21 15.83 25.82
N ASN A 390 -4.32 15.61 25.08
CA ASN A 390 -5.59 15.09 25.60
C ASN A 390 -5.86 13.61 25.29
N GLY A 391 -5.07 12.97 24.42
CA GLY A 391 -5.02 11.50 24.30
C GLY A 391 -6.07 10.85 23.40
N GLU A 392 -6.75 11.60 22.54
CA GLU A 392 -7.85 11.08 21.68
C GLU A 392 -7.50 10.91 20.19
N ASP A 393 -6.29 11.23 19.71
CA ASP A 393 -5.96 11.18 18.26
C ASP A 393 -4.63 10.45 17.92
N THR A 394 -4.15 9.59 18.81
CA THR A 394 -2.88 8.85 18.65
C THR A 394 -2.94 7.67 17.67
N TYR A 395 -4.12 7.31 17.15
CA TYR A 395 -4.37 5.99 16.56
C TYR A 395 -3.77 5.77 15.15
N ILE A 396 -3.84 6.77 14.26
CA ILE A 396 -3.40 6.62 12.85
C ILE A 396 -1.96 7.13 12.66
N ALA A 397 -1.55 8.13 13.44
CA ALA A 397 -0.24 8.77 13.30
C ALA A 397 0.93 7.92 13.83
N LEU A 398 0.68 7.03 14.78
CA LEU A 398 1.72 6.25 15.47
C LEU A 398 1.91 4.84 14.89
N ASP A 399 0.88 4.24 14.31
CA ASP A 399 0.98 2.99 13.51
C ASP A 399 1.83 3.16 12.25
N ILE A 400 2.05 4.39 11.85
CA ILE A 400 2.90 4.71 10.73
C ILE A 400 4.34 4.94 11.20
N LEU A 401 4.57 5.55 12.37
CA LEU A 401 5.87 5.56 13.06
C LEU A 401 6.42 4.14 13.33
N TYR A 402 5.56 3.12 13.35
CA TYR A 402 5.87 1.71 13.54
C TYR A 402 6.85 1.10 12.52
N VAL A 403 6.85 1.61 11.29
CA VAL A 403 7.65 1.09 10.17
C VAL A 403 9.17 1.31 10.40
N SER A 404 9.55 1.93 11.52
CA SER A 404 10.89 2.46 11.75
C SER A 404 12.00 1.47 12.07
N ILE A 405 11.69 0.23 12.45
CA ILE A 405 12.71 -0.64 13.02
C ILE A 405 12.39 -2.12 12.75
N SER A 406 12.60 -2.57 11.51
CA SER A 406 13.18 -3.90 11.27
C SER A 406 13.56 -4.09 9.79
N PRO A 407 14.84 -3.97 9.41
CA PRO A 407 15.32 -4.73 8.27
C PRO A 407 15.46 -6.18 8.75
N PHE A 408 14.52 -7.05 8.41
CA PHE A 408 14.63 -8.49 8.68
C PHE A 408 15.99 -9.01 8.22
N ARG A 409 16.88 -9.30 9.17
CA ARG A 409 18.15 -9.98 8.93
C ARG A 409 18.42 -10.98 10.04
N VAL A 410 18.09 -12.24 9.79
CA VAL A 410 18.66 -13.39 10.49
C VAL A 410 19.50 -14.16 9.48
N GLU A 411 20.66 -13.60 9.14
CA GLU A 411 21.71 -14.33 8.45
C GLU A 411 22.95 -14.27 9.34
N GLY A 412 22.96 -15.19 10.32
CA GLY A 412 24.11 -15.47 11.15
C GLY A 412 25.02 -16.42 10.40
N ASP A 413 25.95 -15.86 9.64
CA ASP A 413 27.02 -16.59 8.98
C ASP A 413 27.99 -17.09 10.07
N THR A 414 27.72 -18.28 10.61
CA THR A 414 28.63 -18.96 11.54
C THR A 414 29.76 -19.62 10.77
N LYS A 415 30.69 -18.82 10.25
CA LYS A 415 32.06 -19.28 10.05
C LYS A 415 32.74 -19.34 11.42
N TYR A 416 32.63 -20.48 12.09
CA TYR A 416 33.51 -20.84 13.19
C TYR A 416 34.39 -22.02 12.77
N HIS A 417 35.69 -21.77 12.77
CA HIS A 417 36.74 -22.79 12.87
C HIS A 417 36.58 -23.61 14.15
#